data_AF-A0A7X1ZP79-F1
#
_entry.id   AF-A0A7X1ZP79-F1
#
_cell.length_a   1.000
_cell.length_b   1.000
_cell.length_c   1.000
_cell.angle_alpha   90.00
_cell.angle_beta   90.00
_cell.angle_gamma   90.00
#
_symmetry.space_group_name_H-M   'P 1'
#
loop_
_entity.id
_entity.type
_entity.pdbx_description
1 polymer ?
#
loop_
_entity_poly.entity_id
_entity_poly.type
_entity_poly.pdbx_seq_one_letter_code
_entity_poly.pdbx_strand_id
1 'polypeptide(L)' 'MRQRKSGKKDKVIVEVKSPYARGKSWKEIAQNFSRKKVEIVILDCIGYKIKDKRALQKLLSVPVLLPRVVLAFAIDQYL' A
#
# COMPACT_ATOMS: atom_id res chain seq x y z
N MET A 1 -32.69 4.37 1.28
CA MET A 1 -31.64 5.40 1.07
C MET A 1 -30.58 5.26 2.17
N ARG A 2 -29.38 4.74 1.86
CA ARG A 2 -28.26 4.72 2.81
C ARG A 2 -27.67 6.13 2.88
N GLN A 3 -27.80 6.79 4.02
CA GLN A 3 -27.17 8.09 4.27
C GLN A 3 -25.65 7.95 4.11
N ARG A 4 -25.07 8.62 3.10
CA ARG A 4 -23.63 8.81 2.99
C ARG A 4 -23.22 9.75 4.13
N LYS A 5 -22.77 9.18 5.26
CA LYS A 5 -22.08 9.94 6.31
C LYS A 5 -20.91 10.67 5.64
N SER A 6 -20.83 11.98 5.84
CA SER A 6 -19.70 12.82 5.44
C SER A 6 -18.41 12.21 6.02
N GLY A 7 -17.71 11.44 5.20
CA GLY A 7 -16.62 10.58 5.62
C GLY A 7 -15.42 11.40 6.05
N LYS A 8 -14.82 11.01 7.18
CA LYS A 8 -13.47 11.39 7.57
C LYS A 8 -12.58 11.22 6.33
N LYS A 9 -11.97 12.29 5.80
CA LYS A 9 -11.09 12.17 4.63
C LYS A 9 -9.92 11.26 5.02
N ASP A 10 -9.87 10.08 4.43
CA ASP A 10 -8.75 9.16 4.65
C ASP A 10 -7.45 9.85 4.23
N LYS A 11 -6.50 9.91 5.16
CA LYS A 11 -5.23 10.58 4.92
C LYS A 11 -4.32 9.67 4.10
N VAL A 12 -4.25 9.92 2.80
CA VAL A 12 -3.34 9.22 1.90
C VAL A 12 -1.91 9.72 2.10
N ILE A 13 -0.97 8.79 2.29
CA ILE A 13 0.46 9.07 2.42
C ILE A 13 1.17 8.31 1.30
N VAL A 14 1.98 9.01 0.52
CA VAL A 14 2.67 8.46 -0.64
C VAL A 14 4.18 8.46 -0.41
N GLU A 15 4.81 7.33 -0.73
CA GLU A 15 6.25 7.17 -0.80
C GLU A 15 6.63 6.60 -2.17
N VAL A 16 7.78 7.01 -2.70
CA VAL A 16 8.21 6.63 -4.05
C VAL A 16 9.41 5.70 -3.96
N LYS A 17 9.31 4.53 -4.61
CA LYS A 17 10.42 3.61 -4.81
C LYS A 17 10.35 2.97 -6.18
N SER A 18 11.17 3.45 -7.11
CA SER A 18 11.28 2.78 -8.41
C SER A 18 11.91 1.39 -8.26
N PRO A 19 11.37 0.35 -8.92
CA PRO A 19 12.05 -0.94 -9.03
C PRO A 19 13.26 -0.89 -10.00
N TYR A 20 13.42 0.19 -10.76
CA TYR A 20 14.44 0.36 -11.80
C TYR A 20 15.54 1.38 -11.44
N ALA A 21 15.30 2.23 -10.44
CA ALA A 21 16.24 3.29 -10.05
C ALA A 21 16.64 3.16 -8.59
N ARG A 22 17.83 3.68 -8.27
CA ARG A 22 18.23 3.88 -6.87
C ARG A 22 17.32 4.93 -6.22
N GLY A 23 17.02 4.73 -4.96
CA GLY A 23 16.12 5.58 -4.18
C GLY A 23 16.01 5.06 -2.76
N LYS A 24 15.01 5.53 -2.01
CA LYS A 24 14.80 5.12 -0.62
C LYS A 24 14.77 3.59 -0.48
N SER A 25 15.42 3.10 0.57
CA SER A 25 15.34 1.71 0.97
C SER A 25 13.93 1.39 1.51
N TRP A 26 13.58 0.09 1.52
CA TRP A 26 12.33 -0.34 2.16
C TRP A 26 12.27 0.01 3.64
N LYS A 27 13.42 0.07 4.32
CA LYS A 27 13.53 0.46 5.73
C LYS A 27 13.15 1.91 5.97
N GLU A 28 13.65 2.83 5.15
CA GLU A 28 13.32 4.26 5.26
C GLU A 28 11.82 4.51 5.02
N ILE A 29 11.24 3.84 4.01
CA ILE A 29 9.81 3.93 3.70
C ILE A 29 8.97 3.38 4.85
N ALA A 30 9.30 2.18 5.35
CA ALA A 30 8.60 1.56 6.46
C ALA A 30 8.63 2.45 7.72
N GLN A 31 9.79 3.02 8.06
CA GLN A 31 9.91 3.95 9.18
C GLN A 31 9.02 5.19 9.00
N ASN A 32 8.92 5.73 7.78
CA ASN A 32 8.04 6.87 7.54
C ASN A 32 6.56 6.50 7.69
N PHE A 33 6.14 5.35 7.16
CA PHE A 33 4.77 4.84 7.34
C PHE A 33 4.42 4.59 8.80
N SER A 34 5.32 3.98 9.59
CA SER A 34 5.12 3.78 11.02
C SER A 34 4.98 5.11 11.78
N ARG A 35 5.86 6.10 11.52
CA ARG A 35 5.76 7.43 12.14
C ARG A 35 4.45 8.14 11.81
N LYS A 36 3.93 7.94 10.60
CA LYS A 36 2.68 8.54 10.15
C LYS A 36 1.45 7.71 10.53
N LYS A 37 1.62 6.58 11.23
CA LYS A 37 0.58 5.67 11.71
C LYS A 37 -0.32 5.16 10.57
N VAL A 38 0.30 4.73 9.47
CA VAL A 38 -0.42 4.09 8.36
C VAL A 38 -0.99 2.75 8.82
N GLU A 39 -2.26 2.50 8.51
CA GLU A 39 -2.99 1.28 8.90
C GLU A 39 -2.99 0.20 7.81
N ILE A 40 -2.71 0.58 6.56
CA ILE A 40 -2.61 -0.31 5.41
C ILE A 40 -1.69 0.27 4.35
N VAL A 41 -0.88 -0.56 3.70
CA VAL A 41 -0.02 -0.16 2.60
C VAL A 41 -0.44 -0.84 1.31
N ILE A 42 -0.57 -0.06 0.23
CA ILE A 42 -0.78 -0.58 -1.12
C ILE A 42 0.48 -0.27 -1.93
N LEU A 43 1.08 -1.31 -2.50
CA LEU A 43 2.11 -1.16 -3.52
C LEU A 43 1.40 -0.77 -4.82
N ASP A 44 1.57 0.47 -5.29
CA ASP A 44 0.82 1.02 -6.44
C ASP A 44 1.23 0.37 -7.78
N CYS A 45 2.53 0.18 -8.02
CA CYS A 45 3.03 -0.27 -9.32
C CYS A 45 2.83 -1.78 -9.56
N ILE A 46 2.25 -2.16 -10.71
CA ILE A 46 2.11 -3.56 -11.15
C ILE A 46 3.46 -4.30 -11.29
N GLY A 47 4.56 -3.56 -11.46
CA GLY A 47 5.91 -4.10 -11.50
C GLY A 47 6.41 -4.67 -10.16
N TYR A 48 5.76 -4.36 -9.03
CA TYR A 48 6.13 -4.92 -7.74
C TYR A 48 5.80 -6.41 -7.65
N LYS A 49 6.77 -7.18 -7.19
CA LYS A 49 6.69 -8.63 -7.05
C LYS A 49 6.38 -9.02 -5.60
N ILE A 50 6.06 -10.30 -5.36
CA ILE A 50 5.83 -10.84 -4.01
C ILE A 50 7.03 -10.58 -3.09
N LYS A 51 8.26 -10.59 -3.63
CA LYS A 51 9.47 -10.28 -2.86
C LYS A 51 9.46 -8.86 -2.27
N ASP A 52 8.90 -7.88 -3.00
CA ASP A 52 8.83 -6.48 -2.57
C ASP A 52 7.80 -6.33 -1.45
N LYS A 53 6.61 -6.93 -1.63
CA LYS A 53 5.62 -7.07 -0.55
C LYS A 53 6.24 -7.70 0.69
N ARG A 54 6.91 -8.84 0.56
CA ARG A 54 7.53 -9.55 1.71
C ARG A 54 8.61 -8.72 2.39
N ALA A 55 9.43 -7.99 1.63
CA ALA A 55 10.46 -7.12 2.18
C ALA A 55 9.84 -6.02 3.06
N LEU A 56 8.77 -5.37 2.59
CA LEU A 56 8.10 -4.32 3.34
C LEU A 56 7.24 -4.88 4.50
N GLN A 57 6.57 -6.01 4.30
CA GLN A 57 5.75 -6.68 5.32
C GLN A 57 6.58 -7.14 6.53
N LYS A 58 7.85 -7.50 6.34
CA LYS A 58 8.77 -7.83 7.45
C LYS A 58 9.12 -6.62 8.33
N LEU A 59 8.92 -5.40 7.81
CA LEU A 59 9.29 -4.15 8.47
C LEU A 59 8.09 -3.43 9.10
N LEU A 60 6.87 -3.89 8.79
CA LEU A 60 5.62 -3.26 9.19
C LEU A 60 4.72 -4.28 9.89
N SER A 61 4.01 -3.83 10.91
CA SER A 61 2.96 -4.62 11.58
C SER A 61 1.62 -4.57 10.85
N VAL A 62 1.51 -3.78 9.79
CA VAL A 62 0.27 -3.57 9.03
C VAL A 62 0.24 -4.34 7.72
N PRO A 63 -0.95 -4.66 7.17
CA PRO A 63 -1.05 -5.37 5.91
C PRO A 63 -0.42 -4.59 4.74
N VAL A 64 0.33 -5.31 3.90
CA VAL A 64 0.84 -4.81 2.62
C VAL A 64 0.14 -5.55 1.47
N LEU A 65 -0.58 -4.80 0.64
CA LEU A 65 -1.29 -5.31 -0.53
C LEU A 65 -0.50 -5.08 -1.81
N LEU A 66 -0.54 -6.08 -2.69
CA LEU A 66 -0.08 -5.92 -4.06
C LEU A 66 -1.23 -5.33 -4.91
N PRO A 67 -0.93 -4.51 -5.91
CA PRO A 67 -1.97 -3.82 -6.68
C PRO A 67 -2.81 -4.83 -7.47
N ARG A 68 -2.20 -5.91 -7.97
CA ARG A 68 -2.89 -7.03 -8.63
C ARG A 68 -3.89 -7.78 -7.74
N VAL A 69 -3.68 -7.80 -6.42
CA VAL A 69 -4.65 -8.42 -5.49
C VAL A 69 -5.86 -7.51 -5.31
N VAL A 70 -5.63 -6.21 -5.19
CA VAL A 70 -6.70 -5.21 -5.15
C VAL A 70 -7.50 -5.23 -6.45
N LEU A 71 -6.83 -5.31 -7.60
CA LEU A 71 -7.47 -5.42 -8.92
C LEU A 71 -8.31 -6.70 -9.05
N ALA A 72 -7.76 -7.87 -8.69
CA ALA A 72 -8.48 -9.13 -8.76
C ALA A 72 -9.74 -9.11 -7.87
N PHE A 73 -9.61 -8.61 -6.63
CA PHE A 73 -10.75 -8.43 -5.74
C PHE A 73 -11.79 -7.48 -6.33
N ALA A 74 -11.36 -6.36 -6.92
CA ALA A 74 -12.29 -5.42 -7.55
C ALA A 74 -13.06 -6.07 -8.72
N ILE A 75 -12.37 -6.80 -9.60
CA ILE A 75 -13.00 -7.52 -10.73
C ILE A 75 -14.03 -8.54 -10.23
N ASP A 76 -13.70 -9.30 -9.18
CA ASP A 76 -14.58 -10.28 -8.55
C ASP A 76 -15.88 -9.65 -7.99
N GLN A 77 -15.90 -8.36 -7.65
CA GLN A 77 -17.12 -7.67 -7.24
C GLN A 77 -18.04 -7.27 -8.40
N TYR A 78 -17.57 -7.37 -9.65
CA TYR A 78 -18.33 -7.00 -10.86
C TYR A 78 -18.75 -8.22 -11.70
N LEU A 79 -18.26 -9.42 -11.38
CA LEU A 79 -18.64 -10.68 -12.02
C LEU A 79 -19.64 -11.44 -11.13
#